data_AF-A0A9D7FFD7-F1
#
_entry.id   AF-A0A9D7FFD7-F1
#
_cell.length_a   1.000
_cell.length_b   1.000
_cell.length_c   1.000
_cell.angle_alpha   90.00
_cell.angle_beta   90.00
_cell.angle_gamma   90.00
#
_symmetry.space_group_name_H-M   'P 1'
#
loop_
_entity.id
_entity.type
_entity.pdbx_description
1 polymer ?
#
loop_
_entity_poly.entity_id
_entity_poly.type
_entity_poly.pdbx_seq_one_letter_code
_entity_poly.pdbx_strand_id
1 'polypeptide(L)'
;MANEWLRPELTWYRGSIRPYASLWSTLIRLGRLNRMRLCDLPDRPQSPYGIQNPRQTWYPLFNNYNHIDTEKLAHALGEPPQAFNWSHLGHISPWLWGYFSDRLRFCRACLKEGYHSSLYSLRLLHDCPIHGEALIDACTCGVSVSNKQTSNDFRRYGKCSCPDWRFLALNNWRQPTIDCGSADKLAPLAQLLDQLATVTVPNNSIWGQLPLPSICASLEIAYPDSLSRPEGHVNFTINKGGPFPIQRNATSTLTRHGAMKYWSDSPATWTYRAICRFIRRHVIRKRDRLCCGDAVPANFLETLQKVRSQPRFLAAYIEMRWAKSLESTVVERRWPYRRPDTGSATNVGYIGRLQLTGSPLELRKWCIRTSTSDWLEYHWTARAMLNQWLDAAEQSRSLLAGPPFEAIPQTPMLPSWSWSAQLLEGKICTFIERLHDRILAPKTQANSKQARVASREAGRQRLFNGVRQQCSGPCLTWSECDGWHVTLAYAPTLPGLKQHVLLGVSESKVAFWLYGCDGMFVTRLCSLRLQTSGKTPRQAIEQLRNCYKHHRKHLGMASNQ
;
A
#
# COMPACT_ATOMS: atom_id res chain seq x y z
N MET A 1 5.93 25.70 48.88
CA MET A 1 5.40 24.67 49.81
C MET A 1 3.88 24.64 49.69
N ALA A 2 3.36 23.98 48.65
CA ALA A 2 1.93 23.95 48.36
C ALA A 2 1.36 22.57 48.74
N ASN A 3 0.49 22.58 49.76
CA ASN A 3 -0.55 21.59 50.11
C ASN A 3 -0.24 20.11 49.83
N GLU A 4 0.58 19.51 50.69
CA GLU A 4 0.81 18.06 50.80
C GLU A 4 -0.15 17.38 51.81
N TRP A 5 -1.15 18.11 52.32
CA TRP A 5 -2.08 17.59 53.32
C TRP A 5 -3.33 16.98 52.69
N LEU A 6 -3.52 15.68 53.01
CA LEU A 6 -4.73 14.85 52.81
C LEU A 6 -4.94 14.27 51.40
N ARG A 7 -4.00 13.46 50.90
CA ARG A 7 -4.43 12.33 50.06
C ARG A 7 -5.05 11.29 51.00
N PRO A 8 -6.33 10.91 50.85
CA PRO A 8 -6.89 9.84 51.67
C PRO A 8 -6.05 8.59 51.44
N GLU A 9 -5.49 8.01 52.51
CA GLU A 9 -4.84 6.70 52.42
C GLU A 9 -5.89 5.69 51.96
N LEU A 10 -5.76 5.27 50.70
CA LEU A 10 -6.64 4.26 50.14
C LEU A 10 -6.35 2.94 50.83
N THR A 11 -7.38 2.33 51.41
CA THR A 11 -7.33 0.95 51.89
C THR A 11 -7.07 0.02 50.71
N TRP A 12 -5.82 -0.41 50.58
CA TRP A 12 -5.34 -1.29 49.53
C TRP A 12 -4.25 -2.23 50.08
N TYR A 13 -4.20 -3.45 49.57
CA TYR A 13 -3.11 -4.38 49.88
C TYR A 13 -2.08 -4.34 48.74
N ARG A 14 -0.89 -3.82 49.02
CA ARG A 14 0.20 -3.70 48.05
C ARG A 14 0.61 -5.07 47.51
N GLY A 15 0.84 -5.17 46.20
CA GLY A 15 1.15 -6.44 45.52
C GLY A 15 -0.08 -7.32 45.28
N SER A 16 -1.31 -6.82 45.49
CA SER A 16 -2.54 -7.59 45.25
C SER A 16 -3.09 -7.46 43.83
N ILE A 17 -2.46 -6.66 42.97
CA ILE A 17 -2.71 -6.68 41.53
C ILE A 17 -1.92 -7.84 40.92
N ARG A 18 -2.64 -8.91 40.57
CA ARG A 18 -2.05 -10.08 39.92
C ARG A 18 -1.72 -9.78 38.45
N PRO A 19 -0.77 -10.51 37.83
CA PRO A 19 -0.48 -10.37 36.41
C PRO A 19 -1.76 -10.41 35.55
N TYR A 20 -1.83 -9.54 34.55
CA TYR A 20 -2.96 -9.43 33.61
C TYR A 20 -4.34 -9.11 34.24
N ALA A 21 -4.38 -8.68 35.50
CA ALA A 21 -5.63 -8.29 36.18
C ALA A 21 -6.24 -7.05 35.51
N SER A 22 -7.53 -7.10 35.20
CA SER A 22 -8.21 -6.02 34.49
C SER A 22 -8.38 -4.77 35.34
N LEU A 23 -8.30 -3.62 34.69
CA LEU A 23 -8.59 -2.32 35.27
C LEU A 23 -10.01 -2.29 35.85
N TRP A 24 -10.97 -2.94 35.17
CA TRP A 24 -12.34 -3.11 35.68
C TRP A 24 -12.36 -3.78 37.07
N SER A 25 -11.64 -4.89 37.24
CA SER A 25 -11.61 -5.63 38.51
C SER A 25 -10.91 -4.84 39.61
N THR A 26 -9.81 -4.16 39.29
CA THR A 26 -9.06 -3.30 40.21
C THR A 26 -9.93 -2.14 40.70
N LEU A 27 -10.62 -1.45 39.79
CA LEU A 27 -11.47 -0.31 40.14
C LEU A 27 -12.67 -0.73 40.98
N ILE A 28 -13.31 -1.85 40.64
CA ILE A 28 -14.40 -2.39 41.46
C ILE A 28 -13.88 -2.71 42.86
N ARG A 29 -12.73 -3.37 42.97
CA ARG A 29 -12.10 -3.70 44.25
C ARG A 29 -11.81 -2.45 45.09
N LEU A 30 -11.18 -1.46 44.47
CA LEU A 30 -10.87 -0.19 45.08
C LEU A 30 -12.13 0.52 45.58
N GLY A 31 -13.15 0.61 44.72
CA GLY A 31 -14.46 1.19 45.02
C GLY A 31 -15.09 0.56 46.24
N ARG A 32 -15.06 -0.77 46.33
CA ARG A 32 -15.66 -1.50 47.45
C ARG A 32 -14.89 -1.32 48.75
N LEU A 33 -13.56 -1.44 48.73
CA LEU A 33 -12.71 -1.37 49.93
C LEU A 33 -12.79 0.01 50.58
N ASN A 34 -12.93 1.05 49.77
CA ASN A 34 -12.89 2.44 50.23
C ASN A 34 -14.26 3.12 50.20
N ARG A 35 -15.33 2.39 49.85
CA ARG A 35 -16.68 2.92 49.61
C ARG A 35 -16.69 4.13 48.65
N MET A 36 -15.77 4.12 47.68
CA MET A 36 -15.59 5.22 46.74
C MET A 36 -16.70 5.23 45.70
N ARG A 37 -17.07 6.43 45.32
CA ARG A 37 -17.80 6.71 44.08
C ARG A 37 -16.76 6.90 42.98
N LEU A 38 -17.23 6.83 41.74
CA LEU A 38 -16.39 7.15 40.58
C LEU A 38 -15.69 8.51 40.73
N CYS A 39 -16.42 9.54 41.18
CA CYS A 39 -15.90 10.89 41.30
C CYS A 39 -14.77 11.02 42.33
N ASP A 40 -14.55 9.99 43.14
CA ASP A 40 -13.56 9.99 44.21
C ASP A 40 -12.23 9.35 43.73
N LEU A 41 -12.17 8.82 42.49
CA LEU A 41 -10.92 8.27 41.93
C LEU A 41 -9.84 9.36 41.78
N PRO A 42 -8.57 9.03 42.06
CA PRO A 42 -7.48 9.98 41.93
C PRO A 42 -7.34 10.47 40.47
N ASP A 43 -7.35 11.79 40.31
CA ASP A 43 -7.17 12.52 39.06
C ASP A 43 -8.16 12.19 37.92
N ARG A 44 -9.33 12.81 38.01
CA ARG A 44 -10.32 12.86 36.93
C ARG A 44 -9.70 13.56 35.71
N PRO A 45 -9.78 13.00 34.49
CA PRO A 45 -9.43 13.76 33.29
C PRO A 45 -10.33 15.00 33.25
N GLN A 46 -9.71 16.18 33.26
CA GLN A 46 -10.42 17.39 32.86
C GLN A 46 -10.86 17.16 31.42
N SER A 47 -12.16 17.28 31.15
CA SER A 47 -12.66 17.33 29.78
C SER A 47 -11.80 18.35 29.01
N PRO A 48 -11.33 18.07 27.79
CA PRO A 48 -10.61 19.07 26.98
C PRO A 48 -11.44 20.33 26.72
N TYR A 49 -12.74 20.30 27.05
CA TYR A 49 -13.68 21.43 26.96
C TYR A 49 -14.06 22.03 28.33
N GLY A 50 -13.41 21.65 29.44
CA GLY A 50 -13.66 22.22 30.78
C GLY A 50 -15.02 21.88 31.43
N ILE A 51 -15.94 21.25 30.69
CA ILE A 51 -17.26 20.89 31.22
C ILE A 51 -17.19 19.54 31.95
N GLN A 52 -17.38 19.59 33.27
CA GLN A 52 -17.54 18.40 34.10
C GLN A 52 -18.90 17.76 33.82
N ASN A 53 -18.93 16.61 33.14
CA ASN A 53 -20.18 15.88 32.93
C ASN A 53 -20.41 14.88 34.10
N PRO A 54 -21.43 15.05 34.95
CA PRO A 54 -21.76 14.10 36.01
C PRO A 54 -22.27 12.74 35.48
N ARG A 55 -22.56 12.62 34.18
CA ARG A 55 -22.94 11.37 33.48
C ARG A 55 -21.76 10.70 32.75
N GLN A 56 -20.53 10.97 33.18
CA GLN A 56 -19.34 10.42 32.55
C GLN A 56 -19.39 8.89 32.60
N THR A 57 -19.29 8.30 31.41
CA THR A 57 -19.29 6.87 31.17
C THR A 57 -17.87 6.47 30.75
N TRP A 58 -17.37 5.35 31.25
CA TRP A 58 -16.00 4.91 31.04
C TRP A 58 -16.01 3.45 30.59
N TYR A 59 -14.94 3.09 29.88
CA TYR A 59 -14.81 1.82 29.17
C TYR A 59 -13.52 1.15 29.62
N PRO A 60 -13.46 0.59 30.84
CA PRO A 60 -12.24 0.05 31.45
C PRO A 60 -11.54 -1.02 30.61
N LEU A 61 -12.24 -1.74 29.72
CA LEU A 61 -11.60 -2.73 28.85
C LEU A 61 -10.54 -2.10 27.94
N PHE A 62 -10.81 -0.92 27.36
CA PHE A 62 -9.86 -0.22 26.48
C PHE A 62 -9.24 1.00 27.14
N ASN A 63 -9.88 1.57 28.16
CA ASN A 63 -9.48 2.85 28.78
C ASN A 63 -9.23 3.94 27.71
N ASN A 64 -10.14 4.04 26.74
CA ASN A 64 -10.02 4.99 25.63
C ASN A 64 -9.71 6.41 26.14
N TYR A 65 -8.82 7.12 25.45
CA TYR A 65 -8.41 8.48 25.81
C TYR A 65 -7.82 8.63 27.21
N ASN A 66 -7.31 7.56 27.81
CA ASN A 66 -6.75 7.54 29.17
C ASN A 66 -7.71 8.18 30.18
N HIS A 67 -8.99 7.77 30.14
CA HIS A 67 -9.99 8.23 31.11
C HIS A 67 -9.58 7.95 32.57
N ILE A 68 -8.70 6.97 32.78
CA ILE A 68 -8.06 6.70 34.06
C ILE A 68 -6.55 6.68 33.82
N ASP A 69 -5.84 7.56 34.53
CA ASP A 69 -4.39 7.60 34.56
C ASP A 69 -3.88 6.44 35.44
N THR A 70 -3.40 5.38 34.80
CA THR A 70 -2.94 4.16 35.48
C THR A 70 -1.64 4.35 36.24
N GLU A 71 -0.78 5.30 35.85
CA GLU A 71 0.45 5.60 36.58
C GLU A 71 0.15 6.29 37.91
N LYS A 72 -0.74 7.29 37.88
CA LYS A 72 -1.20 7.95 39.11
C LYS A 72 -1.98 7.02 40.00
N LEU A 73 -2.83 6.16 39.42
CA LEU A 73 -3.54 5.14 40.17
C LEU A 73 -2.55 4.17 40.82
N ALA A 74 -1.53 3.70 40.10
CA ALA A 74 -0.49 2.83 40.66
C ALA A 74 0.22 3.48 41.85
N HIS A 75 0.62 4.75 41.70
CA HIS A 75 1.24 5.52 42.77
C HIS A 75 0.32 5.68 43.99
N ALA A 76 -0.97 5.97 43.78
CA ALA A 76 -1.95 6.09 44.86
C ALA A 76 -2.22 4.78 45.61
N LEU A 77 -2.04 3.63 44.95
CA LEU A 77 -2.19 2.30 45.54
C LEU A 77 -0.88 1.73 46.11
N GLY A 78 0.25 2.42 45.92
CA GLY A 78 1.59 1.91 46.23
C GLY A 78 2.03 0.75 45.34
N GLU A 79 1.38 0.53 44.19
CA GLU A 79 1.69 -0.52 43.24
C GLU A 79 2.73 -0.04 42.22
N PRO A 80 3.57 -0.93 41.67
CA PRO A 80 4.43 -0.57 40.53
C PRO A 80 3.56 -0.28 39.30
N PRO A 81 3.88 0.75 38.48
CA PRO A 81 3.12 1.05 37.25
C PRO A 81 2.97 -0.16 36.31
N GLN A 82 3.97 -1.03 36.29
CA GLN A 82 3.99 -2.26 35.48
C GLN A 82 2.86 -3.23 35.84
N ALA A 83 2.30 -3.17 37.05
CA ALA A 83 1.14 -3.96 37.44
C ALA A 83 -0.10 -3.67 36.56
N PHE A 84 -0.13 -2.50 35.89
CA PHE A 84 -1.22 -2.08 35.02
C PHE A 84 -0.99 -2.31 33.52
N ASN A 85 0.18 -2.82 33.08
CA ASN A 85 0.55 -2.95 31.65
C ASN A 85 -0.53 -3.66 30.80
N TRP A 86 -1.17 -4.68 31.35
CA TRP A 86 -2.25 -5.45 30.69
C TRP A 86 -3.61 -5.30 31.38
N SER A 87 -3.77 -4.29 32.22
CA SER A 87 -5.04 -4.04 32.90
C SER A 87 -6.12 -3.54 31.94
N HIS A 88 -5.75 -2.91 30.83
CA HIS A 88 -6.64 -2.53 29.75
C HIS A 88 -5.96 -2.74 28.40
N LEU A 89 -6.78 -2.74 27.35
CA LEU A 89 -6.41 -3.00 25.96
C LEU A 89 -6.22 -1.69 25.17
N GLY A 90 -5.97 -0.58 25.85
CA GLY A 90 -5.88 0.75 25.19
C GLY A 90 -4.63 0.93 24.35
N HIS A 91 -3.58 0.18 24.69
CA HIS A 91 -2.30 0.21 23.97
C HIS A 91 -2.32 -0.66 22.70
N ILE A 92 -3.33 -1.52 22.52
CA ILE A 92 -3.39 -2.39 21.34
C ILE A 92 -3.80 -1.59 20.11
N SER A 93 -3.28 -2.03 18.98
CA SER A 93 -3.66 -1.59 17.65
C SER A 93 -5.18 -1.50 17.46
N PRO A 94 -5.75 -0.34 17.05
CA PRO A 94 -7.19 -0.24 16.76
C PRO A 94 -7.73 -1.36 15.89
N TRP A 95 -6.98 -1.81 14.87
CA TRP A 95 -7.48 -2.81 13.90
C TRP A 95 -7.81 -4.15 14.58
N LEU A 96 -7.21 -4.40 15.75
CA LEU A 96 -7.48 -5.57 16.59
C LEU A 96 -8.78 -5.45 17.38
N TRP A 97 -9.36 -4.26 17.56
CA TRP A 97 -10.53 -4.05 18.43
C TRP A 97 -11.73 -4.90 18.01
N GLY A 98 -11.89 -5.20 16.71
CA GLY A 98 -12.96 -6.08 16.23
C GLY A 98 -12.84 -7.55 16.65
N TYR A 99 -11.67 -8.00 17.14
CA TYR A 99 -11.51 -9.32 17.75
C TYR A 99 -11.95 -9.35 19.20
N PHE A 100 -12.33 -8.23 19.80
CA PHE A 100 -12.79 -8.17 21.18
C PHE A 100 -14.30 -8.00 21.24
N SER A 101 -14.90 -8.61 22.26
CA SER A 101 -16.29 -8.37 22.62
C SER A 101 -16.44 -6.94 23.14
N ASP A 102 -17.58 -6.32 22.85
CA ASP A 102 -18.01 -5.07 23.48
C ASP A 102 -18.46 -5.29 24.95
N ARG A 103 -18.57 -6.55 25.36
CA ARG A 103 -18.92 -7.00 26.71
C ARG A 103 -17.71 -7.53 27.46
N LEU A 104 -17.78 -7.48 28.78
CA LEU A 104 -16.80 -8.12 29.65
C LEU A 104 -17.14 -9.60 29.73
N ARG A 105 -16.19 -10.43 29.28
CA ARG A 105 -16.27 -11.89 29.42
C ARG A 105 -15.44 -12.32 30.60
N PHE A 106 -15.87 -13.37 31.29
CA PHE A 106 -15.24 -13.79 32.53
C PHE A 106 -15.40 -15.30 32.77
N CYS A 107 -14.47 -15.84 33.57
CA CYS A 107 -14.54 -17.18 34.12
C CYS A 107 -15.12 -17.12 35.54
N ARG A 108 -16.05 -18.00 35.88
CA ARG A 108 -16.67 -18.02 37.21
C ARG A 108 -15.67 -18.43 38.29
N ALA A 109 -14.81 -19.40 38.02
CA ALA A 109 -13.75 -19.81 38.95
C ALA A 109 -12.76 -18.66 39.24
N CYS A 110 -12.24 -17.98 38.20
CA CYS A 110 -11.39 -16.79 38.37
C CYS A 110 -12.07 -15.70 39.23
N LEU A 111 -13.34 -15.39 38.94
CA LEU A 111 -14.09 -14.39 39.70
C LEU A 111 -14.27 -14.80 41.17
N LYS A 112 -14.54 -16.08 41.45
CA LYS A 112 -14.58 -16.59 42.82
C LYS A 112 -13.25 -16.35 43.53
N GLU A 113 -12.12 -16.50 42.86
CA GLU A 113 -10.78 -16.24 43.39
C GLU A 113 -10.39 -14.76 43.47
N GLY A 114 -11.30 -13.84 43.14
CA GLY A 114 -11.03 -12.40 43.19
C GLY A 114 -10.31 -11.84 41.96
N TYR A 115 -10.30 -12.58 40.84
CA TYR A 115 -9.53 -12.26 39.64
C TYR A 115 -10.37 -12.14 38.37
N HIS A 116 -9.96 -11.24 37.48
CA HIS A 116 -10.49 -11.11 36.12
C HIS A 116 -9.42 -10.51 35.23
N SER A 117 -9.31 -10.97 33.98
CA SER A 117 -8.41 -10.39 32.97
C SER A 117 -9.17 -9.73 31.83
N SER A 118 -8.65 -8.60 31.32
CA SER A 118 -9.20 -7.94 30.12
C SER A 118 -9.07 -8.81 28.87
N LEU A 119 -8.13 -9.75 28.86
CA LEU A 119 -7.89 -10.70 27.78
C LEU A 119 -9.06 -11.66 27.55
N TYR A 120 -9.90 -11.89 28.56
CA TYR A 120 -11.09 -12.74 28.43
C TYR A 120 -12.09 -12.24 27.39
N SER A 121 -12.10 -10.93 27.12
CA SER A 121 -12.97 -10.36 26.09
C SER A 121 -12.53 -10.68 24.66
N LEU A 122 -11.39 -11.34 24.42
CA LEU A 122 -10.99 -11.79 23.08
C LEU A 122 -11.98 -12.84 22.55
N ARG A 123 -12.62 -12.58 21.41
CA ARG A 123 -13.71 -13.41 20.84
C ARG A 123 -13.27 -14.82 20.47
N LEU A 124 -12.00 -14.98 20.08
CA LEU A 124 -11.41 -16.27 19.72
C LEU A 124 -11.06 -17.13 20.95
N LEU A 125 -11.10 -16.56 22.15
CA LEU A 125 -10.86 -17.29 23.38
C LEU A 125 -12.20 -17.81 23.93
N HIS A 126 -12.48 -19.11 23.82
CA HIS A 126 -13.75 -19.67 24.31
C HIS A 126 -13.66 -20.09 25.78
N ASP A 127 -12.57 -20.75 26.15
CA ASP A 127 -12.35 -21.28 27.48
C ASP A 127 -11.26 -20.49 28.21
N CYS A 128 -11.36 -20.47 29.54
CA CYS A 128 -10.39 -19.82 30.39
C CYS A 128 -9.06 -20.59 30.37
N PRO A 129 -7.93 -19.97 30.01
CA PRO A 129 -6.63 -20.64 30.05
C PRO A 129 -6.21 -21.12 31.45
N ILE A 130 -6.78 -20.52 32.49
CA ILE A 130 -6.43 -20.82 33.88
C ILE A 130 -7.15 -22.08 34.37
N HIS A 131 -8.48 -22.10 34.24
CA HIS A 131 -9.36 -23.12 34.81
C HIS A 131 -9.98 -24.08 33.77
N GLY A 132 -9.86 -23.79 32.46
CA GLY A 132 -10.49 -24.57 31.39
C GLY A 132 -12.01 -24.42 31.27
N GLU A 133 -12.62 -23.52 32.05
CA GLU A 133 -14.07 -23.27 32.01
C GLU A 133 -14.45 -22.29 30.89
N ALA A 134 -15.62 -22.49 30.28
CA ALA A 134 -16.17 -21.59 29.28
C ALA A 134 -16.29 -20.15 29.80
N LEU A 135 -15.80 -19.19 29.01
CA LEU A 135 -15.91 -17.76 29.29
C LEU A 135 -17.29 -17.24 28.87
N ILE A 136 -18.01 -16.71 29.85
CA ILE A 136 -19.37 -16.19 29.72
C ILE A 136 -19.38 -14.66 29.80
N ASP A 137 -20.41 -14.01 29.25
CA ASP A 137 -20.56 -12.55 29.22
C ASP A 137 -21.79 -12.05 30.00
N ALA A 138 -22.53 -12.96 30.63
CA ALA A 138 -23.79 -12.68 31.31
C ALA A 138 -23.89 -13.38 32.66
N CYS A 139 -24.65 -12.75 33.54
CA CYS A 139 -25.08 -13.31 34.81
C CYS A 139 -26.04 -14.50 34.59
N THR A 140 -26.29 -15.32 35.61
CA THR A 140 -27.33 -16.36 35.61
C THR A 140 -28.72 -15.82 35.28
N CYS A 141 -29.01 -14.56 35.63
CA CYS A 141 -30.26 -13.90 35.27
C CYS A 141 -30.33 -13.43 33.81
N GLY A 142 -29.31 -13.71 32.99
CA GLY A 142 -29.24 -13.33 31.57
C GLY A 142 -28.75 -11.90 31.31
N VAL A 143 -28.58 -11.07 32.35
CA VAL A 143 -28.07 -9.70 32.19
C VAL A 143 -26.58 -9.73 31.87
N SER A 144 -26.23 -9.17 30.70
CA SER A 144 -24.84 -9.04 30.25
C SER A 144 -24.02 -8.05 31.09
N VAL A 145 -22.72 -8.32 31.22
CA VAL A 145 -21.78 -7.44 31.91
C VAL A 145 -21.22 -6.44 30.93
N SER A 146 -21.74 -5.22 31.00
CA SER A 146 -21.29 -4.17 30.10
C SER A 146 -19.86 -3.73 30.43
N ASN A 147 -19.04 -3.58 29.39
CA ASN A 147 -17.81 -2.80 29.50
C ASN A 147 -18.12 -1.31 29.80
N LYS A 148 -19.30 -0.82 29.45
CA LYS A 148 -19.74 0.53 29.75
C LYS A 148 -20.02 0.65 31.25
N GLN A 149 -19.23 1.44 31.98
CA GLN A 149 -19.43 1.68 33.41
C GLN A 149 -19.98 3.08 33.66
N THR A 150 -21.11 3.15 34.37
CA THR A 150 -21.67 4.39 34.89
C THR A 150 -21.35 4.56 36.38
N SER A 151 -21.56 5.76 36.91
CA SER A 151 -21.46 6.02 38.35
C SER A 151 -22.36 5.10 39.19
N ASN A 152 -23.49 4.64 38.65
CA ASN A 152 -24.41 3.74 39.36
C ASN A 152 -23.89 2.30 39.36
N ASP A 153 -23.28 1.85 38.26
CA ASP A 153 -22.68 0.51 38.16
C ASP A 153 -21.50 0.38 39.12
N PHE A 154 -20.70 1.44 39.25
CA PHE A 154 -19.60 1.49 40.20
C PHE A 154 -20.07 1.35 41.67
N ARG A 155 -21.19 1.97 42.03
CA ARG A 155 -21.80 1.86 43.38
C ARG A 155 -22.31 0.45 43.69
N ARG A 156 -22.62 -0.35 42.66
CA ARG A 156 -23.01 -1.75 42.85
C ARG A 156 -21.81 -2.64 43.17
N TYR A 157 -20.58 -2.14 42.98
CA TYR A 157 -19.34 -2.84 43.28
C TYR A 157 -19.30 -4.22 42.63
N GLY A 158 -19.53 -4.29 41.32
CA GLY A 158 -19.60 -5.58 40.63
C GLY A 158 -20.63 -6.49 41.30
N LYS A 159 -21.89 -6.05 41.35
CA LYS A 159 -23.03 -6.90 41.70
C LYS A 159 -24.05 -6.81 40.59
N CYS A 160 -24.65 -7.95 40.27
CA CYS A 160 -25.83 -7.94 39.43
C CYS A 160 -27.03 -7.39 40.24
N SER A 161 -28.07 -6.93 39.55
CA SER A 161 -29.34 -6.58 40.21
C SER A 161 -30.05 -7.81 40.79
N CYS A 162 -29.73 -9.02 40.31
CA CYS A 162 -30.27 -10.26 40.88
C CYS A 162 -29.56 -10.61 42.19
N PRO A 163 -30.26 -11.21 43.16
CA PRO A 163 -29.70 -11.53 44.48
C PRO A 163 -28.61 -12.60 44.44
N ASP A 164 -28.64 -13.46 43.42
CA ASP A 164 -27.82 -14.68 43.35
C ASP A 164 -26.37 -14.47 42.89
N TRP A 165 -26.00 -13.26 42.46
CA TRP A 165 -24.68 -13.03 41.88
C TRP A 165 -23.92 -11.84 42.46
N ARG A 166 -22.76 -12.15 43.06
CA ARG A 166 -21.71 -11.19 43.41
C ARG A 166 -20.48 -11.49 42.58
N PHE A 167 -19.95 -10.50 41.86
CA PHE A 167 -18.86 -10.75 40.91
C PHE A 167 -17.55 -11.14 41.59
N LEU A 168 -17.31 -10.72 42.84
CA LEU A 168 -16.14 -11.16 43.62
C LEU A 168 -16.62 -11.52 45.05
N ALA A 169 -16.11 -12.62 45.60
CA ALA A 169 -16.42 -13.06 46.97
C ALA A 169 -15.78 -12.12 48.00
N LEU A 170 -16.51 -11.75 49.07
CA LEU A 170 -16.11 -10.75 50.10
C LEU A 170 -14.68 -10.93 50.63
N ASN A 171 -14.26 -12.18 50.78
CA ASN A 171 -12.99 -12.59 51.36
C ASN A 171 -11.81 -12.25 50.41
N ASN A 172 -12.09 -12.19 49.10
CA ASN A 172 -11.09 -12.12 48.03
C ASN A 172 -10.96 -10.71 47.44
N TRP A 173 -11.67 -9.73 48.00
CA TRP A 173 -11.57 -8.31 47.61
C TRP A 173 -10.26 -7.67 48.06
N ARG A 174 -9.80 -8.05 49.27
CA ARG A 174 -8.54 -7.54 49.84
C ARG A 174 -7.36 -8.10 49.08
N GLN A 175 -7.32 -9.42 48.91
CA GLN A 175 -6.26 -10.12 48.21
C GLN A 175 -6.87 -11.25 47.36
N PRO A 176 -6.63 -11.28 46.04
CA PRO A 176 -7.03 -12.41 45.20
C PRO A 176 -6.33 -13.68 45.65
N THR A 177 -7.08 -14.77 45.74
CA THR A 177 -6.56 -16.09 46.12
C THR A 177 -5.91 -16.83 44.97
N ILE A 178 -6.12 -16.36 43.73
CA ILE A 178 -5.40 -16.86 42.56
C ILE A 178 -3.89 -16.67 42.77
N ASP A 179 -3.11 -17.71 42.50
CA ASP A 179 -1.66 -17.63 42.54
C ASP A 179 -1.11 -16.91 41.30
N CYS A 180 0.08 -16.31 41.42
CA CYS A 180 0.67 -15.57 40.32
C CYS A 180 1.01 -16.48 39.12
N GLY A 181 1.44 -17.72 39.35
CA GLY A 181 1.80 -18.66 38.29
C GLY A 181 0.60 -19.12 37.46
N SER A 182 -0.59 -19.19 38.06
CA SER A 182 -1.84 -19.44 37.36
C SER A 182 -2.21 -18.31 36.41
N ALA A 183 -1.98 -17.05 36.81
CA ALA A 183 -2.22 -15.90 35.95
C ALA A 183 -1.25 -15.87 34.74
N ASP A 184 -0.03 -16.40 34.89
CA ASP A 184 0.97 -16.49 33.81
C ASP A 184 0.54 -17.38 32.64
N LYS A 185 -0.49 -18.23 32.81
CA LYS A 185 -1.13 -18.96 31.69
C LYS A 185 -1.76 -18.02 30.65
N LEU A 186 -1.92 -16.73 30.95
CA LEU A 186 -2.37 -15.70 30.00
C LEU A 186 -1.21 -15.05 29.22
N ALA A 187 0.04 -15.32 29.59
CA ALA A 187 1.20 -14.74 28.92
C ALA A 187 1.24 -14.99 27.40
N PRO A 188 0.89 -16.17 26.86
CA PRO A 188 0.87 -16.39 25.41
C PRO A 188 -0.11 -15.46 24.68
N LEU A 189 -1.24 -15.11 25.31
CA LEU A 189 -2.23 -14.19 24.73
C LEU A 189 -1.70 -12.76 24.69
N ALA A 190 -1.08 -12.31 25.79
CA ALA A 190 -0.44 -11.00 25.87
C ALA A 190 0.69 -10.86 24.84
N GLN A 191 1.58 -11.86 24.76
CA GLN A 191 2.69 -11.87 23.80
C GLN A 191 2.19 -11.84 22.35
N LEU A 192 1.15 -12.60 22.01
CA LEU A 192 0.51 -12.54 20.70
C LEU A 192 0.05 -11.11 20.38
N LEU A 193 -0.66 -10.48 21.31
CA LEU A 193 -1.21 -9.14 21.10
C LEU A 193 -0.11 -8.07 21.01
N ASP A 194 0.97 -8.18 21.77
CA ASP A 194 2.16 -7.31 21.62
C ASP A 194 2.79 -7.45 20.23
N GLN A 195 2.98 -8.69 19.76
CA GLN A 195 3.53 -8.94 18.43
C GLN A 195 2.60 -8.39 17.34
N LEU A 196 1.29 -8.60 17.46
CA LEU A 196 0.30 -8.06 16.52
C LEU A 196 0.18 -6.54 16.60
N ALA A 197 0.48 -5.91 17.74
CA ALA A 197 0.49 -4.46 17.85
C ALA A 197 1.57 -3.80 16.96
N THR A 198 2.60 -4.56 16.57
CA THR A 198 3.64 -4.13 15.62
C THR A 198 3.21 -4.27 14.14
N VAL A 199 2.04 -4.85 13.89
CA VAL A 199 1.53 -5.15 12.55
C VAL A 199 0.59 -4.05 12.07
N THR A 200 0.83 -3.56 10.86
CA THR A 200 -0.05 -2.64 10.14
C THR A 200 -0.86 -3.39 9.08
N VAL A 201 -2.15 -3.07 9.00
CA VAL A 201 -3.10 -3.62 8.00
C VAL A 201 -3.77 -2.48 7.21
N PRO A 202 -4.27 -2.72 5.98
CA PRO A 202 -4.94 -1.72 5.16
C PRO A 202 -6.23 -1.18 5.79
N ASN A 203 -6.49 0.12 5.64
CA ASN A 203 -7.64 0.83 6.24
C ASN A 203 -9.03 0.31 5.84
N ASN A 204 -9.12 -0.52 4.79
CA ASN A 204 -10.39 -1.05 4.29
C ASN A 204 -10.76 -2.42 4.90
N SER A 205 -9.92 -3.01 5.76
CA SER A 205 -10.31 -4.20 6.50
C SER A 205 -11.32 -3.81 7.58
N ILE A 206 -12.55 -4.31 7.46
CA ILE A 206 -13.55 -4.20 8.51
C ILE A 206 -12.96 -4.79 9.79
N TRP A 207 -13.03 -4.04 10.90
CA TRP A 207 -12.52 -4.42 12.21
C TRP A 207 -12.89 -5.87 12.54
N GLY A 208 -11.90 -6.71 12.89
CA GLY A 208 -12.14 -8.09 13.33
C GLY A 208 -12.49 -9.11 12.24
N GLN A 209 -12.35 -8.75 10.96
CA GLN A 209 -12.61 -9.66 9.83
C GLN A 209 -11.35 -10.20 9.17
N LEU A 210 -10.14 -9.90 9.64
CA LEU A 210 -8.98 -10.56 9.06
C LEU A 210 -8.84 -11.98 9.64
N PRO A 211 -8.47 -12.99 8.86
CA PRO A 211 -8.21 -14.34 9.37
C PRO A 211 -6.92 -14.34 10.20
N LEU A 212 -7.06 -14.10 11.50
CA LEU A 212 -5.95 -13.91 12.43
C LEU A 212 -4.95 -15.09 12.42
N PRO A 213 -5.37 -16.37 12.38
CA PRO A 213 -4.43 -17.50 12.29
C PRO A 213 -3.51 -17.42 11.07
N SER A 214 -4.03 -16.99 9.91
CA SER A 214 -3.21 -16.86 8.70
C SER A 214 -2.25 -15.69 8.77
N ILE A 215 -2.64 -14.57 9.40
CA ILE A 215 -1.74 -13.44 9.64
C ILE A 215 -0.58 -13.89 10.50
N CYS A 216 -0.88 -14.61 11.59
CA CYS A 216 0.13 -15.12 12.50
C CYS A 216 1.09 -16.09 11.79
N ALA A 217 0.53 -17.05 11.04
CA ALA A 217 1.33 -17.99 10.26
C ALA A 217 2.24 -17.31 9.22
N SER A 218 1.75 -16.26 8.54
CA SER A 218 2.54 -15.54 7.52
C SER A 218 3.66 -14.72 8.13
N LEU A 219 3.45 -14.20 9.34
CA LEU A 219 4.40 -13.35 10.07
C LEU A 219 5.28 -14.14 11.05
N GLU A 220 5.18 -15.47 11.06
CA GLU A 220 5.88 -16.34 12.02
C GLU A 220 5.59 -15.95 13.50
N ILE A 221 4.40 -15.41 13.74
CA ILE A 221 3.89 -15.06 15.07
C ILE A 221 3.26 -16.32 15.67
N ALA A 222 3.64 -16.68 16.89
CA ALA A 222 3.10 -17.83 17.59
C ALA A 222 1.60 -17.66 17.85
N TYR A 223 0.79 -18.65 17.48
CA TYR A 223 -0.66 -18.64 17.70
C TYR A 223 -1.02 -19.55 18.88
N PRO A 224 -1.49 -19.03 20.02
CA PRO A 224 -1.79 -19.81 21.22
C PRO A 224 -2.88 -20.85 21.01
N ASP A 225 -2.69 -22.07 21.54
CA ASP A 225 -3.63 -23.19 21.41
C ASP A 225 -4.97 -22.95 22.11
N SER A 226 -5.01 -22.04 23.09
CA SER A 226 -6.24 -21.61 23.75
C SER A 226 -7.20 -20.85 22.84
N LEU A 227 -6.73 -20.38 21.68
CA LEU A 227 -7.56 -19.65 20.71
C LEU A 227 -8.15 -20.60 19.67
N SER A 228 -9.44 -20.42 19.39
CA SER A 228 -10.08 -21.14 18.29
C SER A 228 -9.49 -20.74 16.95
N ARG A 229 -9.19 -21.76 16.14
CA ARG A 229 -8.87 -21.59 14.74
C ARG A 229 -10.20 -21.71 13.99
N PRO A 230 -10.86 -20.61 13.57
CA PRO A 230 -12.09 -20.72 12.81
C PRO A 230 -11.86 -21.61 11.59
N GLU A 231 -12.56 -22.74 11.54
CA GLU A 231 -12.51 -23.66 10.41
C GLU A 231 -13.16 -22.98 9.20
N GLY A 232 -12.37 -22.81 8.14
CA GLY A 232 -12.80 -22.18 6.90
C GLY A 232 -11.86 -21.09 6.46
N HIS A 233 -11.39 -21.20 5.22
CA HIS A 233 -10.97 -20.04 4.46
C HIS A 233 -12.16 -19.09 4.41
N VAL A 234 -12.20 -18.08 5.29
CA VAL A 234 -13.23 -17.06 5.17
C VAL A 234 -12.87 -16.23 3.94
N ASN A 235 -13.44 -16.64 2.81
CA ASN A 235 -13.52 -15.83 1.61
C ASN A 235 -14.41 -14.65 1.96
N PHE A 236 -13.81 -13.54 2.38
CA PHE A 236 -14.56 -12.31 2.55
C PHE A 236 -14.90 -11.75 1.18
N THR A 237 -16.16 -11.87 0.80
CA THR A 237 -16.76 -10.93 -0.13
C THR A 237 -16.98 -9.65 0.65
N ILE A 238 -16.10 -8.66 0.48
CA ILE A 238 -16.35 -7.30 0.95
C ILE A 238 -17.62 -6.83 0.22
N ASN A 239 -18.76 -6.83 0.90
CA ASN A 239 -19.95 -6.18 0.38
C ASN A 239 -19.65 -4.68 0.33
N LYS A 240 -19.62 -4.14 -0.90
CA LYS A 240 -19.53 -2.71 -1.13
C LYS A 240 -20.74 -2.05 -0.50
N GLY A 241 -20.53 -1.21 0.51
CA GLY A 241 -21.36 -0.02 0.62
C GLY A 241 -21.32 0.67 -0.74
N GLY A 242 -22.49 1.06 -1.26
CA GLY A 242 -22.63 1.76 -2.53
C GLY A 242 -21.77 3.03 -2.60
N PRO A 243 -21.83 3.77 -3.72
CA PRO A 243 -21.07 5.00 -3.90
C PRO A 243 -21.55 6.06 -2.90
N PHE A 244 -20.98 6.08 -1.70
CA PHE A 244 -21.18 7.15 -0.74
C PHE A 244 -20.16 8.26 -0.99
N PRO A 245 -20.58 9.53 -0.86
CA PRO A 245 -19.76 10.68 -1.19
C PRO A 245 -18.54 10.70 -0.27
N ILE A 246 -17.38 10.86 -0.88
CA ILE A 246 -16.11 11.05 -0.20
C ILE A 246 -16.26 12.28 0.72
N GLN A 247 -16.48 12.05 2.02
CA GLN A 247 -16.32 13.11 2.99
C GLN A 247 -14.85 13.52 2.98
N ARG A 248 -14.64 14.76 2.54
CA ARG A 248 -13.45 15.58 2.73
C ARG A 248 -12.96 15.38 4.15
N ASN A 249 -11.75 14.86 4.31
CA ASN A 249 -10.87 15.15 5.46
C ASN A 249 -9.45 14.67 5.15
N ALA A 250 -8.76 15.48 4.36
CA ALA A 250 -7.33 15.70 4.55
C ALA A 250 -7.16 17.21 4.50
N THR A 251 -7.38 17.86 5.64
CA THR A 251 -6.95 19.23 5.86
C THR A 251 -5.42 19.20 5.90
N SER A 252 -4.79 19.10 4.74
CA SER A 252 -3.43 19.62 4.62
C SER A 252 -3.58 21.12 4.73
N THR A 253 -3.20 21.68 5.87
CA THR A 253 -2.79 23.07 6.00
C THR A 253 -1.53 23.27 5.15
N LEU A 254 -1.71 23.26 3.82
CA LEU A 254 -0.74 23.79 2.89
C LEU A 254 -1.24 25.18 2.52
N THR A 255 -0.53 26.15 3.10
CA THR A 255 -0.56 27.57 2.81
C THR A 255 -0.71 27.85 1.32
N ARG A 256 -1.63 28.78 1.00
CA ARG A 256 -1.88 29.31 -0.34
C ARG A 256 -0.63 29.95 -0.95
N HIS A 257 -0.65 29.99 -2.28
CA HIS A 257 0.24 30.67 -3.24
C HIS A 257 1.33 29.80 -3.88
N GLY A 258 0.92 29.04 -4.90
CA GLY A 258 1.79 28.44 -5.90
C GLY A 258 0.95 27.90 -7.07
N ALA A 259 1.48 27.97 -8.30
CA ALA A 259 0.82 27.42 -9.49
C ALA A 259 0.36 25.97 -9.26
N MET A 260 -0.86 25.62 -9.69
CA MET A 260 -1.39 24.26 -9.53
C MET A 260 -0.45 23.25 -10.20
N LYS A 261 0.15 22.36 -9.42
CA LYS A 261 0.91 21.22 -9.95
C LYS A 261 -0.08 20.12 -10.36
N TYR A 262 0.10 19.54 -11.54
CA TYR A 262 -0.74 18.44 -12.01
C TYR A 262 -0.63 17.18 -11.12
N TRP A 263 0.57 16.91 -10.62
CA TRP A 263 0.93 15.76 -9.80
C TRP A 263 1.26 16.19 -8.37
N SER A 264 0.82 15.42 -7.38
CA SER A 264 1.32 15.55 -6.00
C SER A 264 2.73 14.95 -5.88
N ASP A 265 3.56 15.55 -5.03
CA ASP A 265 4.86 15.00 -4.68
C ASP A 265 4.67 13.90 -3.61
N SER A 266 4.24 12.71 -4.04
CA SER A 266 4.02 11.54 -3.16
C SER A 266 4.67 10.25 -3.72
N PRO A 267 5.01 9.28 -2.85
CA PRO A 267 5.47 7.94 -3.28
C PRO A 267 4.54 7.30 -4.31
N ALA A 268 3.22 7.45 -4.13
CA ALA A 268 2.21 6.98 -5.07
C ALA A 268 2.45 7.52 -6.50
N THR A 269 2.61 8.84 -6.61
CA THR A 269 2.79 9.54 -7.88
C THR A 269 4.13 9.23 -8.54
N TRP A 270 5.21 9.15 -7.77
CA TRP A 270 6.53 8.77 -8.29
C TRP A 270 6.54 7.36 -8.86
N THR A 271 5.95 6.40 -8.16
CA THR A 271 5.83 5.01 -8.59
C THR A 271 4.99 4.90 -9.86
N TYR A 272 3.83 5.56 -9.91
CA TYR A 272 2.98 5.60 -11.10
C TYR A 272 3.74 6.12 -12.33
N ARG A 273 4.45 7.24 -12.17
CA ARG A 273 5.23 7.86 -13.26
C ARG A 273 6.37 6.95 -13.73
N ALA A 274 7.05 6.28 -12.82
CA ALA A 274 8.12 5.33 -13.12
C ALA A 274 7.60 4.13 -13.91
N ILE A 275 6.52 3.48 -13.45
CA ILE A 275 5.89 2.34 -14.11
C ILE A 275 5.35 2.76 -15.49
N CYS A 276 4.66 3.90 -15.57
CA CYS A 276 4.19 4.46 -16.84
C CYS A 276 5.33 4.72 -17.85
N ARG A 277 6.49 5.19 -17.38
CA ARG A 277 7.67 5.39 -18.25
C ARG A 277 8.19 4.03 -18.75
N PHE A 278 8.26 3.03 -17.88
CA PHE A 278 8.69 1.69 -18.25
C PHE A 278 7.75 1.06 -19.28
N ILE A 279 6.44 1.04 -19.02
CA ILE A 279 5.44 0.46 -19.93
C ILE A 279 5.53 1.11 -21.31
N ARG A 280 5.61 2.44 -21.38
CA ARG A 280 5.75 3.16 -22.65
C ARG A 280 7.02 2.81 -23.43
N ARG A 281 8.16 2.71 -22.74
CA ARG A 281 9.47 2.49 -23.38
C ARG A 281 9.72 1.02 -23.73
N HIS A 282 9.10 0.09 -23.02
CA HIS A 282 9.43 -1.33 -23.11
C HIS A 282 8.28 -2.23 -23.52
N VAL A 283 7.04 -1.91 -23.11
CA VAL A 283 5.86 -2.77 -23.35
C VAL A 283 5.09 -2.31 -24.60
N ILE A 284 4.70 -1.04 -24.68
CA ILE A 284 3.83 -0.52 -25.75
C ILE A 284 4.56 0.35 -26.81
N ARG A 285 5.90 0.37 -26.84
CA ARG A 285 6.78 1.17 -27.73
C ARG A 285 6.11 1.82 -28.97
N LYS A 286 5.84 3.13 -28.91
CA LYS A 286 5.23 3.96 -29.99
C LYS A 286 3.84 3.50 -30.46
N ARG A 287 3.12 2.72 -29.65
CA ARG A 287 1.79 2.17 -29.95
C ARG A 287 0.69 2.74 -29.06
N ASP A 288 1.02 3.71 -28.22
CA ASP A 288 0.07 4.54 -27.47
C ASP A 288 -0.96 5.18 -28.39
N ARG A 289 -0.55 5.55 -29.61
CA ARG A 289 -1.44 6.08 -30.66
C ARG A 289 -2.53 5.12 -31.13
N LEU A 290 -2.38 3.81 -30.90
CA LEU A 290 -3.42 2.84 -31.25
C LEU A 290 -4.69 3.04 -30.41
N CYS A 291 -4.60 3.72 -29.27
CA CYS A 291 -5.72 4.00 -28.39
C CYS A 291 -6.20 5.46 -28.45
N CYS A 292 -5.83 6.25 -29.47
CA CYS A 292 -6.24 7.65 -29.61
C CYS A 292 -7.54 7.82 -30.44
N GLY A 293 -8.47 8.65 -29.95
CA GLY A 293 -9.65 9.10 -30.73
C GLY A 293 -10.46 7.95 -31.33
N ASP A 294 -10.83 8.08 -32.61
CA ASP A 294 -11.59 7.09 -33.41
C ASP A 294 -10.90 5.71 -33.52
N ALA A 295 -9.67 5.56 -33.01
CA ALA A 295 -8.96 4.29 -32.97
C ALA A 295 -9.39 3.37 -31.81
N VAL A 296 -10.06 3.87 -30.77
CA VAL A 296 -10.72 3.01 -29.77
C VAL A 296 -12.16 2.85 -30.20
N PRO A 297 -12.58 1.65 -30.63
CA PRO A 297 -13.93 1.49 -31.14
C PRO A 297 -14.97 1.79 -30.05
N ALA A 298 -16.00 2.56 -30.39
CA ALA A 298 -17.08 2.89 -29.47
C ALA A 298 -17.91 1.66 -29.10
N ASN A 299 -17.90 0.65 -29.97
CA ASN A 299 -18.59 -0.62 -29.82
C ASN A 299 -17.64 -1.73 -29.33
N PHE A 300 -18.15 -2.55 -28.42
CA PHE A 300 -17.55 -3.79 -27.92
C PHE A 300 -17.08 -4.75 -29.03
N LEU A 301 -17.92 -5.01 -30.04
CA LEU A 301 -17.63 -5.96 -31.12
C LEU A 301 -16.45 -5.52 -31.98
N GLU A 302 -16.37 -4.23 -32.30
CA GLU A 302 -15.27 -3.66 -33.06
C GLU A 302 -13.96 -3.69 -32.26
N THR A 303 -14.05 -3.45 -30.94
CA THR A 303 -12.89 -3.60 -30.04
C THR A 303 -12.39 -5.04 -30.05
N LEU A 304 -13.28 -6.04 -29.93
CA LEU A 304 -12.91 -7.45 -30.01
C LEU A 304 -12.25 -7.81 -31.35
N GLN A 305 -12.81 -7.37 -32.47
CA GLN A 305 -12.26 -7.64 -33.80
C GLN A 305 -10.86 -7.02 -33.96
N LYS A 306 -10.65 -5.82 -33.42
CA LYS A 306 -9.35 -5.12 -33.46
C LYS A 306 -8.30 -5.79 -32.57
N VAL A 307 -8.69 -6.25 -31.38
CA VAL A 307 -7.80 -7.01 -30.48
C VAL A 307 -7.42 -8.35 -31.11
N ARG A 308 -8.38 -9.07 -31.74
CA ARG A 308 -8.13 -10.35 -32.42
C ARG A 308 -7.22 -10.20 -33.65
N SER A 309 -7.44 -9.17 -34.46
CA SER A 309 -6.65 -8.93 -35.68
C SER A 309 -5.28 -8.32 -35.41
N GLN A 310 -5.07 -7.66 -34.27
CA GLN A 310 -3.81 -6.99 -33.94
C GLN A 310 -3.36 -7.30 -32.50
N PRO A 311 -2.51 -8.31 -32.29
CA PRO A 311 -1.97 -8.65 -30.95
C PRO A 311 -1.24 -7.47 -30.27
N ARG A 312 -0.77 -6.50 -31.07
CA ARG A 312 -0.12 -5.28 -30.60
C ARG A 312 -1.10 -4.27 -29.99
N PHE A 313 -2.37 -4.32 -30.37
CA PHE A 313 -3.46 -3.50 -29.82
C PHE A 313 -3.83 -3.97 -28.41
N LEU A 314 -3.80 -5.29 -28.14
CA LEU A 314 -4.08 -5.84 -26.80
C LEU A 314 -3.23 -5.20 -25.70
N ALA A 315 -1.92 -5.08 -25.91
CA ALA A 315 -1.02 -4.49 -24.92
C ALA A 315 -1.30 -2.98 -24.68
N ALA A 316 -1.68 -2.25 -25.73
CA ALA A 316 -2.06 -0.84 -25.60
C ALA A 316 -3.42 -0.68 -24.90
N TYR A 317 -4.37 -1.57 -25.19
CA TYR A 317 -5.68 -1.61 -24.56
C TYR A 317 -5.61 -1.95 -23.06
N ILE A 318 -4.75 -2.90 -22.67
CA ILE A 318 -4.47 -3.22 -21.26
C ILE A 318 -3.91 -1.99 -20.54
N GLU A 319 -2.92 -1.30 -21.12
CA GLU A 319 -2.35 -0.09 -20.51
C GLU A 319 -3.38 1.03 -20.37
N MET A 320 -4.24 1.22 -21.37
CA MET A 320 -5.33 2.19 -21.31
C MET A 320 -6.30 1.88 -20.16
N ARG A 321 -6.75 0.62 -20.02
CA ARG A 321 -7.65 0.20 -18.94
C ARG A 321 -7.01 0.38 -17.57
N TRP A 322 -5.77 -0.07 -17.42
CA TRP A 322 -4.99 0.08 -16.20
C TRP A 322 -4.78 1.54 -15.80
N ALA A 323 -4.47 2.41 -16.76
CA ALA A 323 -4.28 3.82 -16.49
C ALA A 323 -5.60 4.51 -16.11
N LYS A 324 -6.73 4.13 -16.74
CA LYS A 324 -8.08 4.62 -16.38
C LYS A 324 -8.53 4.17 -15.00
N SER A 325 -8.14 2.98 -14.55
CA SER A 325 -8.46 2.51 -13.20
C SER A 325 -7.66 3.24 -12.12
N LEU A 326 -6.47 3.73 -12.46
CA LEU A 326 -5.58 4.42 -11.53
C LEU A 326 -5.77 5.94 -11.50
N GLU A 327 -6.01 6.58 -12.64
CA GLU A 327 -6.04 8.04 -12.77
C GLU A 327 -7.34 8.44 -13.47
N SER A 328 -8.25 9.07 -12.72
CA SER A 328 -9.58 9.43 -13.23
C SER A 328 -9.55 10.41 -14.40
N THR A 329 -8.54 11.29 -14.46
CA THR A 329 -8.38 12.32 -15.50
C THR A 329 -7.41 11.92 -16.61
N VAL A 330 -7.01 10.64 -16.68
CA VAL A 330 -5.95 10.21 -17.62
C VAL A 330 -6.33 10.41 -19.08
N VAL A 331 -7.63 10.31 -19.40
CA VAL A 331 -8.16 10.44 -20.76
C VAL A 331 -7.93 11.86 -21.30
N GLU A 332 -7.99 12.86 -20.44
CA GLU A 332 -7.83 14.27 -20.80
C GLU A 332 -6.43 14.58 -21.34
N ARG A 333 -5.43 13.72 -21.05
CA ARG A 333 -4.02 13.99 -21.37
C ARG A 333 -3.26 12.90 -22.11
N ARG A 334 -3.77 11.67 -22.28
CA ARG A 334 -2.96 10.55 -22.83
C ARG A 334 -3.32 10.10 -24.23
N TRP A 335 -4.56 10.29 -24.68
CA TRP A 335 -5.03 9.72 -25.95
C TRP A 335 -5.92 10.70 -26.73
N PRO A 336 -5.34 11.68 -27.44
CA PRO A 336 -3.92 11.94 -27.65
C PRO A 336 -3.26 12.71 -26.48
N TYR A 337 -1.93 12.80 -26.50
CA TYR A 337 -1.21 13.59 -25.50
C TYR A 337 -1.62 15.07 -25.58
N ARG A 338 -2.19 15.58 -24.50
CA ARG A 338 -2.64 16.97 -24.37
C ARG A 338 -2.09 17.55 -23.08
N ARG A 339 -1.93 18.88 -23.05
CA ARG A 339 -1.74 19.57 -21.76
C ARG A 339 -3.09 19.51 -21.04
N PRO A 340 -3.13 19.01 -19.80
CA PRO A 340 -4.36 18.98 -19.02
C PRO A 340 -4.85 20.41 -18.81
N ASP A 341 -6.15 20.64 -19.03
CA ASP A 341 -6.76 21.95 -18.85
C ASP A 341 -6.77 22.29 -17.36
N THR A 342 -6.07 23.36 -16.99
CA THR A 342 -5.99 23.84 -15.61
C THR A 342 -7.18 24.74 -15.24
N GLY A 343 -8.11 24.99 -16.16
CA GLY A 343 -9.13 26.03 -16.05
C GLY A 343 -10.46 25.66 -15.41
N SER A 344 -10.86 24.38 -15.34
CA SER A 344 -12.28 24.03 -15.09
C SER A 344 -12.60 23.09 -13.92
N ALA A 345 -11.68 22.78 -13.01
CA ALA A 345 -11.97 21.84 -11.91
C ALA A 345 -12.22 22.52 -10.57
N THR A 346 -13.46 22.46 -10.10
CA THR A 346 -13.95 22.85 -8.75
C THR A 346 -13.43 21.96 -7.60
N ASN A 347 -12.32 21.23 -7.79
CA ASN A 347 -11.69 20.41 -6.76
C ASN A 347 -10.32 20.97 -6.38
N VAL A 348 -10.23 21.46 -5.14
CA VAL A 348 -9.00 21.92 -4.50
C VAL A 348 -7.94 20.79 -4.53
N GLY A 349 -6.74 21.06 -5.06
CA GLY A 349 -5.52 20.27 -4.78
C GLY A 349 -4.66 19.86 -5.98
N TYR A 350 -5.09 18.87 -6.77
CA TYR A 350 -4.29 18.24 -7.85
C TYR A 350 -5.20 17.59 -8.92
N ILE A 351 -4.82 17.68 -10.20
CA ILE A 351 -5.62 17.16 -11.34
C ILE A 351 -5.40 15.64 -11.55
N GLY A 352 -4.19 15.12 -11.29
CA GLY A 352 -3.85 13.70 -11.44
C GLY A 352 -4.06 12.88 -10.16
N ARG A 353 -5.29 12.79 -9.64
CA ARG A 353 -5.56 12.03 -8.41
C ARG A 353 -5.54 10.53 -8.67
N LEU A 354 -4.63 9.82 -7.97
CA LEU A 354 -4.55 8.36 -8.06
C LEU A 354 -5.61 7.68 -7.19
N GLN A 355 -6.31 6.70 -7.74
CA GLN A 355 -7.25 5.83 -7.05
C GLN A 355 -6.58 4.49 -6.76
N LEU A 356 -6.09 4.35 -5.53
CA LEU A 356 -5.46 3.14 -5.03
C LEU A 356 -6.27 2.60 -3.85
N THR A 357 -6.59 1.31 -3.88
CA THR A 357 -7.34 0.62 -2.82
C THR A 357 -6.40 0.07 -1.74
N GLY A 358 -6.85 0.07 -0.48
CA GLY A 358 -6.06 -0.46 0.64
C GLY A 358 -4.93 0.47 1.10
N SER A 359 -5.10 1.78 0.96
CA SER A 359 -4.09 2.78 1.31
C SER A 359 -3.65 2.70 2.78
N PRO A 360 -2.35 2.88 3.08
CA PRO A 360 -1.81 2.97 4.43
C PRO A 360 -2.17 4.29 5.15
N LEU A 361 -3.42 4.75 5.05
CA LEU A 361 -3.88 6.07 5.50
C LEU A 361 -3.60 6.35 6.99
N GLU A 362 -3.38 5.31 7.78
CA GLU A 362 -3.10 5.45 9.20
C GLU A 362 -1.60 5.49 9.55
N LEU A 363 -0.63 5.19 8.66
CA LEU A 363 0.80 5.11 9.04
C LEU A 363 1.33 6.37 9.75
N ARG A 364 0.85 7.56 9.36
CA ARG A 364 1.25 8.84 9.97
C ARG A 364 0.70 9.03 11.38
N LYS A 365 -0.40 8.36 11.77
CA LYS A 365 -0.95 8.42 13.13
C LYS A 365 -0.21 7.52 14.12
N TRP A 366 0.55 6.54 13.62
CA TRP A 366 1.16 5.49 14.44
C TRP A 366 2.60 5.80 14.85
N CYS A 367 3.01 7.07 14.81
CA CYS A 367 4.37 7.51 15.16
C CYS A 367 5.49 6.76 14.43
N ILE A 368 5.20 6.20 13.25
CA ILE A 368 6.22 5.57 12.40
C ILE A 368 7.07 6.69 11.80
N ARG A 369 8.41 6.53 11.85
CA ARG A 369 9.35 7.48 11.23
C ARG A 369 8.96 7.73 9.77
N THR A 370 9.08 8.97 9.32
CA THR A 370 8.66 9.40 7.96
C THR A 370 9.25 8.53 6.86
N SER A 371 10.51 8.12 6.97
CA SER A 371 11.18 7.24 6.00
C SER A 371 10.56 5.84 5.90
N THR A 372 10.13 5.26 7.02
CA THR A 372 9.46 3.97 7.06
C THR A 372 8.05 4.05 6.49
N SER A 373 7.33 5.15 6.76
CA SER A 373 6.02 5.42 6.15
C SER A 373 6.14 5.54 4.62
N ASP A 374 7.15 6.27 4.13
CA ASP A 374 7.37 6.44 2.70
C ASP A 374 7.76 5.12 2.04
N TRP A 375 8.65 4.33 2.66
CA TRP A 375 9.04 3.00 2.19
C TRP A 375 7.81 2.09 2.04
N LEU A 376 6.94 2.03 3.05
CA LEU A 376 5.71 1.25 3.01
C LEU A 376 4.78 1.74 1.90
N GLU A 377 4.63 3.06 1.74
CA GLU A 377 3.82 3.64 0.68
C GLU A 377 4.36 3.28 -0.71
N TYR A 378 5.68 3.27 -0.93
CA TYR A 378 6.29 2.83 -2.19
C TYR A 378 5.98 1.37 -2.51
N HIS A 379 6.18 0.45 -1.56
CA HIS A 379 5.94 -0.99 -1.76
C HIS A 379 4.47 -1.30 -1.98
N TRP A 380 3.61 -0.75 -1.12
CA TRP A 380 2.16 -0.89 -1.28
C TRP A 380 1.71 -0.33 -2.64
N THR A 381 2.16 0.88 -3.01
CA THR A 381 1.77 1.49 -4.29
C THR A 381 2.18 0.61 -5.46
N ALA A 382 3.43 0.15 -5.47
CA ALA A 382 3.94 -0.69 -6.55
C ALA A 382 3.10 -1.97 -6.68
N ARG A 383 2.72 -2.58 -5.55
CA ARG A 383 1.91 -3.78 -5.52
C ARG A 383 0.46 -3.54 -5.94
N ALA A 384 -0.16 -2.47 -5.46
CA ALA A 384 -1.50 -2.06 -5.87
C ALA A 384 -1.58 -1.82 -7.37
N MET A 385 -0.56 -1.16 -7.95
CA MET A 385 -0.48 -0.92 -9.40
C MET A 385 -0.25 -2.21 -10.19
N LEU A 386 0.55 -3.14 -9.67
CA LEU A 386 0.75 -4.44 -10.29
C LEU A 386 -0.55 -5.26 -10.29
N ASN A 387 -1.27 -5.31 -9.18
CA ASN A 387 -2.53 -6.05 -9.07
C ASN A 387 -3.59 -5.46 -10.02
N GLN A 388 -3.73 -4.12 -10.07
CA GLN A 388 -4.60 -3.48 -11.06
C GLN A 388 -4.17 -3.76 -12.51
N TRP A 389 -2.87 -3.91 -12.77
CA TRP A 389 -2.39 -4.29 -14.10
C TRP A 389 -2.78 -5.72 -14.46
N LEU A 390 -2.65 -6.65 -13.50
CA LEU A 390 -3.07 -8.04 -13.68
C LEU A 390 -4.58 -8.13 -13.92
N ASP A 391 -5.38 -7.40 -13.16
CA ASP A 391 -6.84 -7.32 -13.34
C ASP A 391 -7.18 -6.77 -14.74
N ALA A 392 -6.55 -5.67 -15.16
CA ALA A 392 -6.75 -5.10 -16.49
C ALA A 392 -6.35 -6.08 -17.61
N ALA A 393 -5.27 -6.83 -17.41
CA ALA A 393 -4.80 -7.84 -18.35
C ALA A 393 -5.74 -9.05 -18.44
N GLU A 394 -6.22 -9.55 -17.29
CA GLU A 394 -7.18 -10.64 -17.22
C GLU A 394 -8.50 -10.24 -17.87
N GLN A 395 -9.09 -9.13 -17.48
CA GLN A 395 -10.32 -8.61 -18.07
C GLN A 395 -10.18 -8.45 -19.59
N SER A 396 -9.01 -7.99 -20.07
CA SER A 396 -8.74 -7.86 -21.50
C SER A 396 -8.56 -9.19 -22.24
N ARG A 397 -8.13 -10.26 -21.56
CA ARG A 397 -8.00 -11.61 -22.12
C ARG A 397 -9.31 -12.39 -22.04
N SER A 398 -10.07 -12.28 -20.96
CA SER A 398 -11.39 -12.89 -20.83
C SER A 398 -12.34 -12.36 -21.89
N LEU A 399 -12.22 -11.07 -22.25
CA LEU A 399 -12.86 -10.50 -23.43
C LEU A 399 -12.60 -11.30 -24.72
N LEU A 400 -11.40 -11.89 -24.89
CA LEU A 400 -11.06 -12.67 -26.08
C LEU A 400 -11.62 -14.10 -26.06
N ALA A 401 -11.83 -14.66 -24.85
CA ALA A 401 -12.21 -16.06 -24.63
C ALA A 401 -13.72 -16.30 -24.49
N GLY A 402 -14.51 -15.29 -24.07
CA GLY A 402 -15.93 -15.45 -23.80
C GLY A 402 -16.87 -15.24 -25.01
N PRO A 403 -18.12 -15.75 -24.96
CA PRO A 403 -19.16 -15.45 -25.95
C PRO A 403 -19.61 -13.97 -25.91
N PRO A 404 -20.28 -13.45 -26.96
CA PRO A 404 -20.45 -12.01 -27.18
C PRO A 404 -21.39 -11.26 -26.22
N PHE A 405 -22.00 -11.91 -25.22
CA PHE A 405 -23.15 -11.32 -24.53
C PHE A 405 -23.37 -11.85 -23.09
N GLU A 406 -22.34 -11.80 -22.24
CA GLU A 406 -22.61 -11.69 -20.81
C GLU A 406 -22.09 -10.33 -20.35
N ALA A 407 -23.01 -9.53 -19.81
CA ALA A 407 -22.72 -8.22 -19.25
C ALA A 407 -21.50 -8.35 -18.33
N ILE A 408 -20.37 -7.81 -18.79
CA ILE A 408 -19.19 -7.63 -17.94
C ILE A 408 -19.71 -6.93 -16.70
N PRO A 409 -19.58 -7.52 -15.49
CA PRO A 409 -20.04 -6.87 -14.28
C PRO A 409 -19.44 -5.47 -14.23
N GLN A 410 -20.29 -4.44 -14.35
CA GLN A 410 -19.87 -3.04 -14.19
C GLN A 410 -19.36 -2.77 -12.77
N THR A 411 -19.59 -3.72 -11.87
CA THR A 411 -19.03 -3.76 -10.55
C THR A 411 -17.55 -4.17 -10.66
N PRO A 412 -16.57 -3.27 -10.43
CA PRO A 412 -15.18 -3.70 -10.38
C PRO A 412 -15.09 -4.79 -9.32
N MET A 413 -14.71 -6.02 -9.72
CA MET A 413 -14.39 -7.06 -8.74
C MET A 413 -13.37 -6.43 -7.80
N LEU A 414 -13.69 -6.43 -6.51
CA LEU A 414 -12.80 -5.87 -5.51
C LEU A 414 -11.46 -6.59 -5.61
N PRO A 415 -10.35 -5.89 -5.37
CA PRO A 415 -9.05 -6.52 -5.43
C PRO A 415 -9.03 -7.70 -4.45
N SER A 416 -8.72 -8.90 -4.96
CA SER A 416 -8.65 -10.15 -4.19
C SER A 416 -7.33 -10.26 -3.41
N TRP A 417 -6.77 -9.14 -2.97
CA TRP A 417 -5.48 -9.09 -2.31
C TRP A 417 -5.57 -8.25 -1.04
N SER A 418 -4.82 -8.69 -0.04
CA SER A 418 -4.60 -7.94 1.19
C SER A 418 -3.09 -7.89 1.44
N TRP A 419 -2.66 -6.93 2.23
CA TRP A 419 -1.27 -6.81 2.64
C TRP A 419 -1.20 -6.58 4.14
N SER A 420 -0.09 -6.95 4.74
CA SER A 420 0.26 -6.55 6.09
C SER A 420 1.73 -6.14 6.09
N ALA A 421 2.11 -5.30 7.02
CA ALA A 421 3.51 -5.01 7.26
C ALA A 421 3.82 -5.09 8.74
N GLN A 422 4.97 -5.65 9.08
CA GLN A 422 5.44 -5.75 10.46
C GLN A 422 6.69 -4.91 10.64
N LEU A 423 6.73 -4.14 11.73
CA LEU A 423 7.92 -3.40 12.14
C LEU A 423 8.69 -4.20 13.21
N LEU A 424 9.81 -4.79 12.82
CA LEU A 424 10.74 -5.48 13.71
C LEU A 424 11.77 -4.47 14.23
N GLU A 425 11.88 -4.38 15.56
CA GLU A 425 12.89 -3.59 16.30
C GLU A 425 12.98 -2.11 15.88
N GLY A 426 11.88 -1.53 15.42
CA GLY A 426 11.82 -0.13 14.97
C GLY A 426 12.62 0.18 13.69
N LYS A 427 13.15 -0.83 12.98
CA LYS A 427 14.03 -0.64 11.82
C LYS A 427 13.70 -1.51 10.61
N ILE A 428 13.25 -2.74 10.80
CA ILE A 428 13.04 -3.68 9.70
C ILE A 428 11.55 -3.79 9.43
N CYS A 429 11.13 -3.43 8.22
CA CYS A 429 9.76 -3.64 7.78
C CYS A 429 9.66 -4.86 6.88
N THR A 430 8.90 -5.87 7.31
CA THR A 430 8.52 -6.99 6.46
C THR A 430 7.19 -6.67 5.82
N PHE A 431 7.15 -6.56 4.49
CA PHE A 431 5.89 -6.39 3.73
C PHE A 431 5.41 -7.77 3.27
N ILE A 432 4.25 -8.17 3.76
CA ILE A 432 3.60 -9.43 3.39
C ILE A 432 2.41 -9.13 2.52
N GLU A 433 2.35 -9.83 1.40
CA GLU A 433 1.18 -9.84 0.55
C GLU A 433 0.46 -11.17 0.69
N ARG A 434 -0.85 -11.11 0.89
CA ARG A 434 -1.72 -12.26 0.76
C ARG A 434 -2.49 -12.17 -0.54
N LEU A 435 -2.06 -12.99 -1.49
CA LEU A 435 -2.76 -13.27 -2.74
C LEU A 435 -3.86 -14.29 -2.46
N HIS A 436 -5.13 -13.96 -2.73
CA HIS A 436 -6.16 -15.01 -2.82
C HIS A 436 -5.99 -15.70 -4.16
N ASP A 437 -5.41 -16.91 -4.17
CA ASP A 437 -5.38 -17.98 -5.21
C ASP A 437 -5.21 -17.61 -6.70
N ARG A 438 -5.06 -16.34 -7.05
CA ARG A 438 -5.02 -15.82 -8.41
C ARG A 438 -3.59 -15.47 -8.76
N ILE A 439 -2.75 -16.49 -8.86
CA ILE A 439 -1.45 -16.34 -9.53
C ILE A 439 -1.72 -16.31 -11.03
N LEU A 440 -2.10 -15.14 -11.54
CA LEU A 440 -1.59 -14.73 -12.85
C LEU A 440 -0.28 -13.99 -12.58
N ALA A 441 0.74 -14.73 -12.10
CA ALA A 441 2.10 -14.29 -12.36
C ALA A 441 2.14 -13.97 -13.86
N PRO A 442 2.54 -12.75 -14.27
CA PRO A 442 2.72 -12.51 -15.68
C PRO A 442 3.67 -13.62 -16.10
N LYS A 443 3.21 -14.53 -16.96
CA LYS A 443 4.09 -15.48 -17.64
C LYS A 443 5.14 -14.56 -18.24
N THR A 444 6.27 -14.43 -17.54
CA THR A 444 7.43 -13.80 -18.09
C THR A 444 7.67 -14.72 -19.26
N GLN A 445 7.38 -14.24 -20.48
CA GLN A 445 7.95 -14.89 -21.64
C GLN A 445 9.42 -14.90 -21.31
N ALA A 446 9.92 -16.08 -20.95
CA ALA A 446 11.20 -16.29 -20.32
C ALA A 446 12.26 -16.08 -21.38
N ASN A 447 12.44 -14.83 -21.80
CA ASN A 447 13.67 -14.40 -22.40
C ASN A 447 14.62 -14.28 -21.22
N SER A 448 15.28 -15.39 -20.88
CA SER A 448 16.41 -15.42 -19.97
C SER A 448 17.36 -14.25 -20.31
N LYS A 449 18.15 -13.79 -19.35
CA LYS A 449 19.17 -12.75 -19.62
C LYS A 449 20.00 -13.11 -20.86
N GLN A 450 20.34 -14.40 -21.01
CA GLN A 450 20.99 -14.96 -22.20
C GLN A 450 20.14 -14.80 -23.47
N ALA A 451 18.86 -15.16 -23.49
CA ALA A 451 18.00 -14.98 -24.66
C ALA A 451 17.84 -13.49 -25.06
N ARG A 452 17.81 -12.56 -24.09
CA ARG A 452 17.82 -11.11 -24.37
C ARG A 452 19.13 -10.63 -24.96
N VAL A 453 20.27 -11.15 -24.48
CA VAL A 453 21.60 -10.86 -25.03
C VAL A 453 21.72 -11.40 -26.45
N ALA A 454 21.37 -12.67 -26.67
CA ALA A 454 21.40 -13.31 -27.99
C ALA A 454 20.48 -12.60 -29.00
N SER A 455 19.27 -12.20 -28.59
CA SER A 455 18.36 -11.43 -29.46
C SER A 455 18.92 -10.03 -29.80
N ARG A 456 19.60 -9.38 -28.84
CA ARG A 456 20.27 -8.09 -29.06
C ARG A 456 21.46 -8.23 -30.00
N GLU A 457 22.25 -9.29 -29.87
CA GLU A 457 23.38 -9.61 -30.74
C GLU A 457 22.91 -9.96 -32.16
N ALA A 458 21.91 -10.83 -32.30
CA ALA A 458 21.29 -11.13 -33.59
C ALA A 458 20.65 -9.88 -34.23
N GLY A 459 20.09 -8.98 -33.43
CA GLY A 459 19.60 -7.67 -33.89
C GLY A 459 20.73 -6.75 -34.37
N ARG A 460 21.86 -6.68 -33.64
CA ARG A 460 23.06 -5.96 -34.06
C ARG A 460 23.65 -6.53 -35.34
N GLN A 461 23.71 -7.85 -35.47
CA GLN A 461 24.25 -8.52 -36.64
C GLN A 461 23.38 -8.29 -37.87
N ARG A 462 22.05 -8.35 -37.73
CA ARG A 462 21.12 -8.01 -38.82
C ARG A 462 21.25 -6.56 -39.28
N LEU A 463 21.35 -5.63 -38.33
CA LEU A 463 21.58 -4.22 -38.65
C LEU A 463 22.93 -4.03 -39.38
N PHE A 464 23.98 -4.67 -38.88
CA PHE A 464 25.31 -4.61 -39.49
C PHE A 464 25.33 -5.17 -40.91
N ASN A 465 24.73 -6.34 -41.13
CA ASN A 465 24.62 -6.95 -42.46
C ASN A 465 23.82 -6.05 -43.42
N GLY A 466 22.71 -5.48 -42.95
CA GLY A 466 21.91 -4.55 -43.75
C GLY A 466 22.69 -3.29 -44.13
N VAL A 467 23.46 -2.73 -43.21
CA VAL A 467 24.31 -1.57 -43.50
C VAL A 467 25.49 -1.94 -44.39
N ARG A 468 26.12 -3.11 -44.22
CA ARG A 468 27.19 -3.58 -45.12
C ARG A 468 26.69 -3.79 -46.55
N GLN A 469 25.48 -4.34 -46.70
CA GLN A 469 24.84 -4.48 -48.00
C GLN A 469 24.54 -3.11 -48.63
N GLN A 470 24.02 -2.15 -47.85
CA GLN A 470 23.86 -0.77 -48.31
C GLN A 470 25.23 -0.17 -48.65
N CYS A 471 26.24 -0.41 -47.82
CA CYS A 471 27.61 0.09 -47.93
C CYS A 471 28.48 -0.70 -48.91
N SER A 472 27.90 -1.22 -49.99
CA SER A 472 28.62 -2.00 -51.01
C SER A 472 28.55 -1.35 -52.40
N GLY A 473 29.53 -1.69 -53.24
CA GLY A 473 29.62 -1.24 -54.63
C GLY A 473 30.17 0.18 -54.81
N PRO A 474 30.16 0.68 -56.06
CA PRO A 474 30.67 2.00 -56.40
C PRO A 474 29.87 3.11 -55.69
N CYS A 475 30.58 4.06 -55.10
CA CYS A 475 30.04 5.15 -54.30
C CYS A 475 30.76 6.45 -54.68
N LEU A 476 29.98 7.51 -54.92
CA LEU A 476 30.53 8.83 -55.15
C LEU A 476 31.13 9.33 -53.82
N THR A 477 32.44 9.55 -53.83
CA THR A 477 33.22 9.89 -52.66
C THR A 477 33.88 11.24 -52.85
N TRP A 478 33.89 12.03 -51.78
CA TRP A 478 34.64 13.28 -51.75
C TRP A 478 35.64 13.23 -50.60
N SER A 479 36.89 13.56 -50.92
CA SER A 479 37.98 13.76 -49.96
C SER A 479 38.60 15.15 -50.19
N GLU A 480 39.26 15.69 -49.16
CA GLU A 480 40.00 16.95 -49.30
C GLU A 480 41.21 16.83 -50.25
N CYS A 481 41.83 15.64 -50.33
CA CYS A 481 43.02 15.41 -51.15
C CYS A 481 42.68 15.22 -52.64
N ASP A 482 41.62 14.47 -52.94
CA ASP A 482 41.36 13.95 -54.30
C ASP A 482 40.12 14.58 -54.95
N GLY A 483 39.38 15.41 -54.21
CA GLY A 483 38.11 15.95 -54.67
C GLY A 483 37.07 14.85 -54.92
N TRP A 484 36.23 15.04 -55.94
CA TRP A 484 35.19 14.07 -56.32
C TRP A 484 35.77 12.89 -57.11
N HIS A 485 35.58 11.68 -56.59
CA HIS A 485 35.98 10.46 -57.27
C HIS A 485 34.99 9.32 -56.98
N VAL A 486 34.94 8.33 -57.86
CA VAL A 486 34.16 7.11 -57.64
C VAL A 486 35.09 6.04 -57.12
N THR A 487 34.85 5.61 -55.88
CA THR A 487 35.56 4.48 -55.28
C THR A 487 34.56 3.47 -54.74
N LEU A 488 35.05 2.30 -54.33
CA LEU A 488 34.24 1.36 -53.58
C LEU A 488 33.82 2.00 -52.25
N ALA A 489 32.58 1.73 -51.84
CA ALA A 489 32.10 2.17 -50.55
C ALA A 489 32.97 1.62 -49.42
N TYR A 490 33.32 2.48 -48.46
CA TYR A 490 34.08 2.05 -47.29
C TYR A 490 33.25 1.06 -46.47
N ALA A 491 33.89 -0.01 -46.00
CA ALA A 491 33.22 -1.03 -45.23
C ALA A 491 33.10 -0.60 -43.75
N PRO A 492 31.92 -0.68 -43.12
CA PRO A 492 31.76 -0.31 -41.72
C PRO A 492 32.46 -1.29 -40.78
N THR A 493 33.16 -0.80 -39.75
CA THR A 493 33.68 -1.62 -38.64
C THR A 493 32.65 -1.86 -37.53
N LEU A 494 32.70 -3.03 -36.88
CA LEU A 494 31.64 -3.54 -35.98
C LEU A 494 31.50 -2.87 -34.59
N PRO A 495 32.43 -2.01 -34.11
CA PRO A 495 32.09 -1.04 -33.07
C PRO A 495 31.94 0.37 -33.67
N GLY A 496 30.77 0.99 -33.48
CA GLY A 496 30.59 2.43 -33.70
C GLY A 496 29.49 2.86 -34.68
N LEU A 497 28.81 1.92 -35.33
CA LEU A 497 27.78 2.25 -36.32
C LEU A 497 26.57 2.97 -35.70
N LYS A 498 26.33 4.22 -36.12
CA LYS A 498 25.17 5.02 -35.69
C LYS A 498 24.51 5.68 -36.90
N GLN A 499 23.17 5.68 -36.89
CA GLN A 499 22.38 6.47 -37.84
C GLN A 499 22.13 7.84 -37.25
N HIS A 500 22.36 8.87 -38.05
CA HIS A 500 22.16 10.26 -37.69
C HIS A 500 21.28 10.97 -38.72
N VAL A 501 20.72 12.10 -38.32
CA VAL A 501 20.04 13.03 -39.23
C VAL A 501 21.01 14.16 -39.54
N LEU A 502 21.21 14.46 -40.81
CA LEU A 502 22.06 15.54 -41.28
C LEU A 502 21.34 16.86 -41.04
N LEU A 503 21.84 17.65 -40.09
CA LEU A 503 21.31 18.97 -39.75
C LEU A 503 21.97 20.06 -40.62
N GLY A 504 21.26 21.17 -40.87
CA GLY A 504 21.78 22.32 -41.64
C GLY A 504 21.62 22.19 -43.15
N VAL A 505 20.65 21.38 -43.60
CA VAL A 505 20.20 21.22 -45.00
C VAL A 505 18.69 21.52 -45.07
N SER A 506 18.21 21.99 -46.23
CA SER A 506 16.83 22.50 -46.39
C SER A 506 15.75 21.42 -46.30
N GLU A 507 16.09 20.15 -46.50
CA GLU A 507 15.15 19.03 -46.47
C GLU A 507 15.01 18.43 -45.06
N SER A 508 13.77 18.17 -44.64
CA SER A 508 13.52 17.48 -43.37
C SER A 508 13.88 15.99 -43.47
N LYS A 509 14.74 15.51 -42.56
CA LYS A 509 15.11 14.08 -42.35
C LYS A 509 16.05 13.42 -43.37
N VAL A 510 17.08 14.12 -43.83
CA VAL A 510 18.19 13.46 -44.55
C VAL A 510 18.98 12.60 -43.56
N ALA A 511 18.95 11.27 -43.71
CA ALA A 511 19.63 10.34 -42.81
C ALA A 511 20.98 9.87 -43.37
N PHE A 512 21.95 9.66 -42.49
CA PHE A 512 23.28 9.16 -42.84
C PHE A 512 23.81 8.17 -41.80
N TRP A 513 24.71 7.30 -42.24
CA TRP A 513 25.50 6.41 -41.41
C TRP A 513 26.84 7.05 -41.08
N LEU A 514 27.27 6.94 -39.82
CA LEU A 514 28.62 7.29 -39.36
C LEU A 514 29.28 6.03 -38.78
N TYR A 515 30.50 5.72 -39.24
CA TYR A 515 31.30 4.60 -38.77
C TYR A 515 32.80 4.86 -38.96
N GLY A 516 33.64 4.08 -38.27
CA GLY A 516 35.08 4.06 -38.50
C GLY A 516 35.46 3.13 -39.64
N CYS A 517 36.50 3.47 -40.40
CA CYS A 517 37.18 2.63 -41.39
C CYS A 517 38.65 3.05 -41.44
N ASP A 518 39.58 2.12 -41.21
CA ASP A 518 41.03 2.31 -41.36
C ASP A 518 41.59 3.60 -40.74
N GLY A 519 41.21 3.89 -39.49
CA GLY A 519 41.68 5.07 -38.75
C GLY A 519 41.00 6.39 -39.13
N MET A 520 40.03 6.37 -40.05
CA MET A 520 39.21 7.51 -40.45
C MET A 520 37.74 7.32 -40.07
N PHE A 521 37.00 8.43 -40.02
CA PHE A 521 35.54 8.43 -39.87
C PHE A 521 34.89 8.63 -41.23
N VAL A 522 34.01 7.71 -41.60
CA VAL A 522 33.25 7.75 -42.84
C VAL A 522 31.80 8.11 -42.53
N THR A 523 31.28 9.05 -43.30
CA THR A 523 29.86 9.36 -43.30
C THR A 523 29.25 9.08 -44.66
N ARG A 524 28.15 8.32 -44.69
CA ARG A 524 27.48 7.90 -45.92
C ARG A 524 25.98 8.17 -45.86
N LEU A 525 25.42 8.78 -46.90
CA LEU A 525 23.98 8.98 -46.98
C LEU A 525 23.22 7.65 -47.08
N CYS A 526 22.07 7.57 -46.41
CA CYS A 526 21.18 6.41 -46.50
C CYS A 526 20.43 6.37 -47.84
N SER A 527 20.09 7.53 -48.38
CA SER A 527 19.24 7.68 -49.58
C SER A 527 20.03 7.71 -50.89
N LEU A 528 21.33 8.03 -50.84
CA LEU A 528 22.18 8.22 -52.02
C LEU A 528 23.50 7.48 -51.83
N ARG A 529 24.12 7.05 -52.93
CA ARG A 529 25.48 6.50 -52.93
C ARG A 529 26.52 7.63 -52.88
N LEU A 530 26.44 8.42 -51.82
CA LEU A 530 27.33 9.53 -51.51
C LEU A 530 27.99 9.30 -50.16
N GLN A 531 29.32 9.38 -50.11
CA GLN A 531 30.09 9.26 -48.88
C GLN A 531 31.22 10.29 -48.79
N THR A 532 31.65 10.59 -47.57
CA THR A 532 32.79 11.47 -47.24
C THR A 532 33.58 10.86 -46.10
N SER A 533 34.85 11.23 -45.99
CA SER A 533 35.77 10.69 -44.96
C SER A 533 36.60 11.80 -44.32
N GLY A 534 36.77 11.76 -42.99
CA GLY A 534 37.60 12.71 -42.26
C GLY A 534 38.35 12.09 -41.08
N LYS A 535 39.39 12.80 -40.60
CA LYS A 535 40.18 12.38 -39.42
C LYS A 535 39.37 12.44 -38.12
N THR A 536 38.31 13.24 -38.10
CA THR A 536 37.37 13.34 -36.97
C THR A 536 35.91 13.16 -37.45
N PRO A 537 34.98 12.74 -36.57
CA PRO A 537 33.56 12.64 -36.93
C PRO A 537 32.98 13.98 -37.39
N ARG A 538 33.42 15.08 -36.78
CA ARG A 538 32.98 16.43 -37.11
C ARG A 538 33.34 16.80 -38.53
N GLN A 539 34.59 16.57 -38.92
CA GLN A 539 35.07 16.83 -40.29
C GLN A 539 34.28 16.02 -41.31
N ALA A 540 34.10 14.71 -41.10
CA ALA A 540 33.35 13.87 -42.01
C ALA A 540 31.90 14.36 -42.22
N ILE A 541 31.22 14.76 -41.13
CA ILE A 541 29.84 15.30 -41.18
C ILE A 541 29.78 16.66 -41.89
N GLU A 542 30.72 17.56 -41.61
CA GLU A 542 30.79 18.89 -42.27
C GLU A 542 31.05 18.75 -43.77
N GLN A 543 31.95 17.87 -44.15
CA GLN A 543 32.21 17.53 -45.55
C GLN A 543 30.97 16.91 -46.22
N LEU A 544 30.27 15.99 -45.55
CA LEU A 544 29.01 15.42 -46.07
C LEU A 544 27.97 16.50 -46.31
N ARG A 545 27.86 17.48 -45.40
CA ARG A 545 26.93 18.60 -45.53
C ARG A 545 27.25 19.45 -46.75
N ASN A 546 28.52 19.75 -46.99
CA ASN A 546 28.96 20.54 -48.14
C ASN A 546 28.79 19.77 -49.44
N CYS A 547 29.17 18.49 -49.46
CA CYS A 547 29.01 17.59 -50.59
C CYS A 547 27.56 17.38 -50.97
N TYR A 548 26.66 17.24 -49.99
CA TYR A 548 25.22 17.13 -50.24
C TYR A 548 24.66 18.39 -50.90
N LYS A 549 25.03 19.58 -50.40
CA LYS A 549 24.63 20.86 -50.99
C LYS A 549 25.15 21.01 -52.41
N HIS A 550 26.40 20.64 -52.66
CA HIS A 550 27.04 20.73 -53.97
C HIS A 550 26.43 19.73 -54.97
N HIS A 551 26.24 18.47 -54.56
CA HIS A 551 25.54 17.45 -55.34
C HIS A 551 24.12 17.89 -55.72
N ARG A 552 23.36 18.50 -54.78
CA ARG A 552 22.03 19.06 -55.08
C ARG A 552 22.11 20.23 -56.06
N LYS A 553 23.10 21.11 -55.93
CA LYS A 553 23.28 22.26 -56.84
C LYS A 553 23.60 21.84 -58.28
N HIS A 554 24.39 20.78 -58.47
CA HIS A 554 24.83 20.34 -59.80
C HIS A 554 23.94 19.27 -60.44
N LEU A 555 23.31 18.38 -59.67
CA LEU A 555 22.44 17.31 -60.19
C LEU A 555 20.94 17.56 -59.98
N GLY A 556 20.56 18.55 -59.15
CA GLY A 556 19.17 18.98 -58.99
C GLY A 556 18.62 19.79 -60.17
N MET A 557 19.47 20.20 -61.13
CA MET A 557 19.03 20.81 -62.39
C MET A 557 18.67 19.76 -63.47
N ALA A 558 19.02 18.48 -63.27
CA ALA A 558 18.80 17.43 -64.26
C ALA A 558 17.49 16.63 -64.08
N SER A 559 16.64 17.02 -63.11
CA SER A 559 15.34 16.37 -62.85
C SER A 559 14.13 17.28 -63.10
N ASN A 560 14.32 18.36 -63.89
CA ASN A 560 13.26 19.23 -64.40
C ASN A 560 13.49 19.55 -65.89
N GLN A 561 13.81 18.53 -66.68
CA GLN A 561 13.63 18.53 -68.14
C GLN A 561 12.96 17.24 -68.56
#